data_AF-A0A7C3PZL4-F1
#
_entry.id   AF-A0A7C3PZL4-F1
#
_cell.length_a   1.000
_cell.length_b   1.000
_cell.length_c   1.000
_cell.angle_alpha   90.00
_cell.angle_beta   90.00
_cell.angle_gamma   90.00
#
_symmetry.space_group_name_H-M   'P 1'
#
loop_
_entity.id
_entity.type
_entity.pdbx_description
1 polymer ?
#
loop_
_entity_poly.entity_id
_entity_poly.type
_entity_poly.pdbx_seq_one_letter_code
_entity_poly.pdbx_strand_id
1 'polypeptide(L)'
;HATVSGVLLALFIPMNFRMRTKQFLDLVRRQLDRIERENPADDVPVTERRHYVLAEVERAAESASMPLIRLEHALHLWVSFGIMPLFALANAGVAVSGMGFDALMHPVFLGAALGLALGKVIGITLFSWLAVRLRFAELPRNVNWQQLIGAGILGGIGFTMSLFIANLGLAPEDLPEAKLGVLTASTVAAFVGLAWLQRASRRRITPKSAGE
;
A
#
# COMPACT_ATOMS: atom_id res chain seq x y z
N HIS A 1 7.01 23.14 3.87
CA HIS A 1 6.66 22.08 4.82
C HIS A 1 7.30 20.79 4.32
N ALA A 2 8.12 20.11 5.13
CA ALA A 2 8.98 19.02 4.65
C ALA A 2 8.22 17.86 3.97
N THR A 3 7.03 17.50 4.46
CA THR A 3 6.20 16.45 3.86
C THR A 3 5.64 16.83 2.49
N VAL A 4 5.17 18.05 2.33
CA VAL A 4 4.67 18.56 1.04
C VAL A 4 5.79 18.62 0.00
N SER A 5 7.02 18.96 0.41
CA SER A 5 8.17 18.96 -0.47
C SER A 5 8.47 17.58 -1.08
N GLY A 6 8.29 16.50 -0.32
CA GLY A 6 8.44 15.14 -0.83
C GLY A 6 7.40 14.79 -1.90
N VAL A 7 6.13 15.17 -1.68
CA VAL A 7 5.05 14.98 -2.66
C VAL A 7 5.32 15.80 -3.92
N LEU A 8 5.74 17.05 -3.78
CA LEU A 8 6.08 17.91 -4.91
C LEU A 8 7.23 17.32 -5.72
N LEU A 9 8.31 16.89 -5.08
CA LEU A 9 9.42 16.23 -5.77
C LEU A 9 8.95 15.00 -6.55
N ALA A 10 8.06 14.20 -5.95
CA ALA A 10 7.51 13.01 -6.60
C ALA A 10 6.72 13.35 -7.88
N LEU A 11 5.98 14.46 -7.89
CA LEU A 11 5.24 14.95 -9.06
C LEU A 11 6.14 15.40 -10.21
N PHE A 12 7.40 15.76 -9.94
CA PHE A 12 8.38 16.15 -10.97
C PHE A 12 9.21 14.97 -11.50
N ILE A 13 9.04 13.76 -10.96
CA ILE A 13 9.74 12.57 -11.48
C ILE A 13 9.11 12.15 -12.81
N PRO A 14 9.91 11.99 -13.87
CA PRO A 14 9.38 11.66 -15.19
C PRO A 14 8.77 10.24 -15.24
N MET A 15 7.58 10.15 -15.86
CA MET A 15 6.90 8.89 -16.15
C MET A 15 7.09 8.39 -17.60
N ASN A 16 8.02 8.98 -18.37
CA ASN A 16 8.21 8.63 -19.77
C ASN A 16 9.13 7.42 -19.95
N PHE A 17 8.75 6.54 -20.88
CA PHE A 17 9.60 5.44 -21.37
C PHE A 17 10.59 6.00 -22.38
N ARG A 18 11.88 5.67 -22.26
CA ARG A 18 12.87 6.05 -23.28
C ARG A 18 12.84 5.14 -24.50
N MET A 19 12.33 3.91 -24.36
CA MET A 19 12.24 2.93 -25.44
C MET A 19 10.81 2.41 -25.59
N ARG A 20 10.29 2.36 -26.83
CA ARG A 20 8.94 1.82 -27.10
C ARG A 20 8.96 0.30 -27.04
N THR A 21 7.84 -0.30 -26.64
CA THR A 21 7.67 -1.76 -26.53
C THR A 21 8.08 -2.51 -27.80
N LYS A 22 7.76 -1.98 -28.99
CA LYS A 22 8.17 -2.58 -30.28
C LYS A 22 9.69 -2.63 -30.44
N GLN A 23 10.38 -1.53 -30.12
CA GLN A 23 11.84 -1.47 -30.19
C GLN A 23 12.51 -2.41 -29.18
N PHE A 24 11.93 -2.55 -27.99
CA PHE A 24 12.36 -3.53 -27.00
C PHE A 24 12.22 -4.96 -27.51
N LEU A 25 11.05 -5.31 -28.06
CA LEU A 25 10.79 -6.64 -28.61
C LEU A 25 11.72 -6.98 -29.76
N ASP A 26 11.98 -6.02 -30.66
CA ASP A 26 12.91 -6.22 -31.77
C ASP A 26 14.35 -6.44 -31.29
N LEU A 27 14.80 -5.72 -30.26
CA LEU A 27 16.14 -5.87 -29.69
C LEU A 27 16.29 -7.22 -28.98
N VAL A 28 15.32 -7.59 -28.14
CA VAL A 28 15.34 -8.87 -27.42
C VAL A 28 15.32 -10.05 -28.39
N ARG A 29 14.45 -10.02 -29.41
CA ARG A 29 14.41 -11.07 -30.45
C ARG A 29 15.74 -11.23 -31.18
N ARG A 30 16.37 -10.13 -31.60
CA ARG A 30 17.68 -10.18 -32.27
C ARG A 30 18.79 -10.77 -31.39
N GLN A 31 18.77 -10.49 -30.09
CA GLN A 31 19.76 -11.04 -29.16
C GLN A 31 19.49 -12.52 -28.85
N LEU A 32 18.22 -12.93 -28.73
CA LEU A 32 17.83 -14.33 -28.60
C LEU A 32 18.23 -15.16 -29.84
N ASP A 33 17.94 -14.66 -31.05
CA ASP A 33 18.31 -15.32 -32.31
C ASP A 33 19.85 -15.50 -32.42
N ARG A 34 20.63 -14.56 -31.86
CA ARG A 34 22.10 -14.66 -31.80
C ARG A 34 22.56 -15.78 -30.86
N ILE A 35 21.96 -15.87 -29.68
CA ILE A 35 22.30 -16.90 -28.68
C ILE A 35 21.91 -18.29 -29.21
N GLU A 36 20.74 -18.43 -29.84
CA GLU A 36 20.23 -19.70 -30.35
C GLU A 36 21.09 -20.25 -31.51
N ARG A 37 21.63 -19.35 -32.35
CA ARG A 37 22.55 -19.73 -33.44
C ARG A 37 23.94 -20.17 -32.97
N GLU A 38 24.34 -19.84 -31.73
CA GLU A 38 25.63 -20.25 -31.17
C GLU A 38 25.66 -21.71 -30.67
N ASN A 39 24.58 -22.48 -30.87
CA ASN A 39 24.42 -23.89 -30.50
C ASN A 39 24.60 -24.13 -28.98
N PRO A 40 23.51 -24.13 -28.20
CA PRO A 40 23.57 -24.39 -26.77
C PRO A 40 23.85 -25.89 -26.55
N ALA A 41 25.12 -26.28 -26.47
CA ALA A 41 25.46 -27.51 -25.77
C ALA A 41 25.04 -27.30 -24.30
N ASP A 42 24.16 -28.18 -23.82
CA ASP A 42 23.52 -28.12 -22.50
C ASP A 42 24.52 -27.77 -21.39
N ASP A 43 24.18 -26.76 -20.60
CA ASP A 43 24.73 -26.51 -19.26
C ASP A 43 26.15 -25.89 -19.12
N VAL A 44 26.65 -25.17 -20.14
CA VAL A 44 27.93 -24.42 -20.02
C VAL A 44 27.74 -23.11 -19.24
N PRO A 45 28.55 -22.82 -18.19
CA PRO A 45 28.53 -21.56 -17.46
C PRO A 45 28.72 -20.34 -18.38
N VAL A 46 28.12 -19.20 -18.02
CA VAL A 46 28.20 -17.95 -18.79
C VAL A 46 29.66 -17.50 -18.95
N THR A 47 30.28 -17.74 -20.12
CA THR A 47 31.60 -17.20 -20.50
C THR A 47 31.54 -15.67 -20.67
N GLU A 48 32.67 -14.94 -20.54
CA GLU A 48 32.77 -13.47 -20.67
C GLU A 48 31.98 -12.86 -21.86
N ARG A 49 31.93 -13.53 -23.03
CA ARG A 49 31.16 -13.04 -24.20
C ARG A 49 29.64 -13.05 -24.01
N ARG A 50 29.09 -13.99 -23.23
CA ARG A 50 27.65 -14.08 -22.95
C ARG A 50 27.19 -13.04 -21.92
N HIS A 51 28.09 -12.61 -21.03
CA HIS A 51 27.82 -11.49 -20.10
C HIS A 51 27.52 -10.16 -20.81
N TYR A 52 28.14 -9.90 -21.97
CA TYR A 52 27.86 -8.69 -22.76
C TYR A 52 26.43 -8.69 -23.31
N VAL A 53 25.99 -9.82 -23.86
CA VAL A 53 24.63 -9.97 -24.41
C VAL A 53 23.58 -9.81 -23.30
N LEU A 54 23.83 -10.42 -22.13
CA LEU A 54 22.98 -10.25 -20.94
C LEU A 54 22.92 -8.79 -20.48
N ALA A 55 24.06 -8.11 -20.38
CA ALA A 55 24.13 -6.70 -19.99
C ALA A 55 23.43 -5.76 -21.00
N GLU A 56 23.44 -6.09 -22.28
CA GLU A 56 22.75 -5.32 -23.32
C GLU A 56 21.24 -5.49 -23.25
N VAL A 57 20.76 -6.72 -22.99
CA VAL A 57 19.35 -7.00 -22.72
C VAL A 57 18.90 -6.30 -21.43
N GLU A 58 19.72 -6.30 -20.37
CA GLU A 58 19.45 -5.61 -19.11
C GLU A 58 19.31 -4.08 -19.32
N ARG A 59 20.26 -3.45 -20.02
CA ARG A 59 20.19 -2.01 -20.35
C ARG A 59 18.97 -1.64 -21.19
N ALA A 60 18.60 -2.51 -22.14
CA ALA A 60 17.41 -2.33 -22.96
C ALA A 60 16.13 -2.45 -22.12
N ALA A 61 16.09 -3.38 -21.16
CA ALA A 61 15.00 -3.51 -20.21
C ALA A 61 14.91 -2.29 -19.28
N GLU A 62 16.03 -1.80 -18.76
CA GLU A 62 16.07 -0.57 -17.95
C GLU A 62 15.54 0.64 -18.73
N SER A 63 15.92 0.77 -20.00
CA SER A 63 15.50 1.87 -20.88
C SER A 63 14.01 1.80 -21.29
N ALA A 64 13.44 0.60 -21.29
CA ALA A 64 12.01 0.37 -21.54
C ALA A 64 11.15 0.59 -20.28
N SER A 65 11.75 0.53 -19.08
CA SER A 65 11.05 0.75 -17.82
C SER A 65 10.93 2.23 -17.46
N MET A 66 9.85 2.60 -16.76
CA MET A 66 9.64 3.99 -16.30
C MET A 66 10.56 4.28 -15.11
N PRO A 67 11.28 5.43 -15.10
CA PRO A 67 12.12 5.83 -13.97
C PRO A 67 11.34 5.92 -12.64
N LEU A 68 10.09 6.40 -12.69
CA LEU A 68 9.22 6.47 -11.52
C LEU A 68 8.97 5.10 -10.89
N ILE A 69 8.64 4.09 -11.70
CA ILE A 69 8.35 2.73 -11.20
C ILE A 69 9.59 2.13 -10.56
N ARG A 70 10.77 2.33 -11.15
CA ARG A 70 12.05 1.86 -10.56
C ARG A 70 12.29 2.50 -9.20
N LEU A 71 12.08 3.81 -9.11
CA LEU A 71 12.28 4.55 -7.88
C LEU A 71 11.23 4.16 -6.82
N GLU A 72 9.98 3.95 -7.20
CA GLU A 72 8.93 3.43 -6.31
C GLU A 72 9.32 2.06 -5.75
N HIS A 73 9.79 1.14 -6.60
CA HIS A 73 10.19 -0.20 -6.17
C HIS A 73 11.38 -0.17 -5.20
N ALA A 74 12.38 0.68 -5.50
CA ALA A 74 13.54 0.87 -4.64
C ALA A 74 13.14 1.50 -3.28
N LEU A 75 12.32 2.55 -3.31
CA LEU A 75 11.87 3.24 -2.09
C LEU A 75 10.91 2.38 -1.26
N HIS A 76 10.08 1.55 -1.88
CA HIS A 76 9.09 0.74 -1.18
C HIS A 76 9.75 -0.14 -0.10
N LEU A 77 10.92 -0.72 -0.39
CA LEU A 77 11.65 -1.55 0.57
C LEU A 77 12.16 -0.72 1.76
N TRP A 78 12.79 0.42 1.49
CA TRP A 78 13.28 1.34 2.53
C TRP A 78 12.15 1.93 3.37
N VAL A 79 11.03 2.29 2.73
CA VAL A 79 9.87 2.83 3.41
C VAL A 79 9.23 1.77 4.31
N SER A 80 8.98 0.56 3.78
CA SER A 80 8.26 -0.49 4.50
C SER A 80 9.07 -1.10 5.64
N PHE A 81 10.38 -1.29 5.46
CA PHE A 81 11.23 -1.98 6.44
C PHE A 81 12.14 -1.05 7.26
N GLY A 82 12.34 0.19 6.83
CA GLY A 82 13.16 1.18 7.54
C GLY A 82 12.34 2.33 8.10
N ILE A 83 11.82 3.18 7.22
CA ILE A 83 11.20 4.45 7.61
C ILE A 83 9.93 4.23 8.44
N MET A 84 9.03 3.34 8.01
CA MET A 84 7.77 3.09 8.69
C MET A 84 7.96 2.48 10.09
N PRO A 85 8.79 1.43 10.28
CA PRO A 85 9.10 0.92 11.62
C PRO A 85 9.78 1.95 12.52
N LEU A 86 10.73 2.72 12.00
CA LEU A 86 11.41 3.77 12.76
C LEU A 86 10.44 4.87 13.19
N PHE A 87 9.59 5.33 12.27
CA PHE A 87 8.55 6.32 12.54
C PHE A 87 7.57 5.82 13.61
N ALA A 88 7.11 4.57 13.47
CA ALA A 88 6.24 3.93 14.43
C ALA A 88 6.89 3.87 15.81
N LEU A 89 8.13 3.42 15.92
CA LEU A 89 8.83 3.34 17.21
C LEU A 89 9.01 4.72 17.86
N ALA A 90 9.39 5.73 17.07
CA ALA A 90 9.60 7.09 17.56
C ALA A 90 8.31 7.78 18.01
N ASN A 91 7.17 7.49 17.36
CA ASN A 91 5.91 8.21 17.59
C ASN A 91 4.88 7.43 18.43
N ALA A 92 4.93 6.10 18.43
CA ALA A 92 4.00 5.25 19.17
C ALA A 92 4.35 5.09 20.65
N GLY A 93 5.51 5.58 21.09
CA GLY A 93 5.86 5.66 22.50
C GLY A 93 4.85 6.55 23.24
N VAL A 94 3.95 5.92 24.00
CA VAL A 94 3.04 6.59 24.94
C VAL A 94 3.40 6.13 26.34
N ALA A 95 3.65 7.07 27.24
CA ALA A 95 3.87 6.76 28.64
C ALA A 95 2.53 6.36 29.27
N VAL A 96 2.24 5.05 29.30
CA VAL A 96 1.02 4.50 29.91
C VAL A 96 1.12 4.49 31.44
N SER A 97 2.33 4.65 32.00
CA SER A 97 2.56 4.74 33.43
C SER A 97 1.85 5.96 34.02
N GLY A 98 0.79 5.72 34.79
CA GLY A 98 -0.02 6.76 35.44
C GLY A 98 -1.30 7.15 34.71
N MET A 99 -1.60 6.57 33.53
CA MET A 99 -2.91 6.74 32.90
C MET A 99 -3.95 5.89 33.62
N GLY A 100 -4.82 6.54 34.38
CA GLY A 100 -6.03 5.94 34.95
C GLY A 100 -7.16 5.82 33.92
N PHE A 101 -8.31 5.34 34.39
CA PHE A 101 -9.54 5.27 33.58
C PHE A 101 -9.96 6.64 33.02
N ASP A 102 -9.55 7.75 33.65
CA ASP A 102 -9.84 9.11 33.21
C ASP A 102 -9.28 9.41 31.81
N ALA A 103 -8.14 8.80 31.44
CA ALA A 103 -7.56 8.96 30.11
C ALA A 103 -8.45 8.36 29.01
N LEU A 104 -9.23 7.31 29.33
CA LEU A 104 -10.19 6.70 28.40
C LEU A 104 -11.47 7.55 28.25
N MET A 105 -11.75 8.43 29.22
CA MET A 105 -12.86 9.37 29.16
C MET A 105 -12.44 10.74 28.63
N HIS A 106 -11.15 10.92 28.33
CA HIS A 106 -10.65 12.17 27.78
C HIS A 106 -11.28 12.45 26.41
N PRO A 107 -11.78 13.68 26.14
CA PRO A 107 -12.43 14.00 24.87
C PRO A 107 -11.55 13.74 23.65
N VAL A 108 -10.24 13.98 23.76
CA VAL A 108 -9.29 13.74 22.67
C VAL A 108 -9.11 12.25 22.39
N PHE A 109 -9.03 11.43 23.44
CA PHE A 109 -8.98 9.97 23.28
C PHE A 109 -10.24 9.47 22.56
N LEU A 110 -11.42 9.87 23.06
CA LEU A 110 -12.70 9.44 22.48
C LEU A 110 -12.87 9.94 21.05
N GLY A 111 -12.52 11.19 20.78
CA GLY A 111 -12.56 11.78 19.45
C GLY A 111 -11.64 11.06 18.47
N ALA A 112 -10.39 10.79 18.86
CA ALA A 112 -9.44 10.06 18.03
C ALA A 112 -9.88 8.61 17.81
N ALA A 113 -10.30 7.91 18.86
CA ALA A 113 -10.67 6.51 18.79
C ALA A 113 -11.96 6.29 17.98
N LEU A 114 -13.04 7.00 18.32
CA LEU A 114 -14.33 6.87 17.64
C LEU A 114 -14.27 7.47 16.23
N GLY A 115 -13.60 8.61 16.05
CA GLY A 115 -13.43 9.24 14.74
C GLY A 115 -12.68 8.33 13.77
N LEU A 116 -11.64 7.64 14.24
CA LEU A 116 -10.88 6.72 13.40
C LEU A 116 -11.66 5.41 13.15
N ALA A 117 -12.21 4.79 14.20
CA ALA A 117 -12.89 3.50 14.09
C ALA A 117 -14.22 3.61 13.33
N LEU A 118 -15.08 4.57 13.69
CA LEU A 118 -16.40 4.73 13.09
C LEU A 118 -16.35 5.60 11.83
N GLY A 119 -15.58 6.69 11.84
CA GLY A 119 -15.52 7.60 10.70
C GLY A 119 -15.01 6.95 9.43
N LYS A 120 -14.00 6.06 9.52
CA LYS A 120 -13.50 5.30 8.36
C LYS A 120 -14.54 4.32 7.84
N VAL A 121 -15.17 3.54 8.72
CA VAL A 121 -16.18 2.56 8.32
C VAL A 121 -17.38 3.22 7.67
N ILE A 122 -17.93 4.25 8.33
CA ILE A 122 -19.09 4.98 7.84
C ILE A 122 -18.74 5.70 6.55
N GLY A 123 -17.61 6.42 6.50
CA GLY A 123 -17.19 7.16 5.31
C GLY A 123 -16.98 6.25 4.10
N ILE A 124 -16.17 5.19 4.24
CA ILE A 124 -15.89 4.26 3.14
C ILE A 124 -17.20 3.60 2.68
N THR A 125 -18.03 3.12 3.60
CA THR A 125 -19.27 2.42 3.23
C THR A 125 -20.28 3.37 2.57
N LEU A 126 -20.48 4.56 3.13
CA LEU A 126 -21.45 5.55 2.65
C LEU A 126 -21.07 6.08 1.27
N PHE A 127 -19.81 6.51 1.09
CA PHE A 127 -19.37 7.06 -0.20
C PHE A 127 -19.30 5.97 -1.28
N SER A 128 -18.92 4.74 -0.93
CA SER A 128 -19.01 3.62 -1.89
C SER A 128 -20.46 3.30 -2.26
N TRP A 129 -21.36 3.30 -1.27
CA TRP A 129 -22.80 3.13 -1.51
C TRP A 129 -23.36 4.22 -2.42
N LEU A 130 -23.00 5.47 -2.16
CA LEU A 130 -23.44 6.60 -2.97
C LEU A 130 -22.88 6.51 -4.40
N ALA A 131 -21.60 6.18 -4.57
CA ALA A 131 -20.98 6.01 -5.89
C ALA A 131 -21.67 4.91 -6.71
N VAL A 132 -22.00 3.77 -6.08
CA VAL A 132 -22.74 2.68 -6.74
C VAL A 132 -24.19 3.08 -7.03
N ARG A 133 -24.85 3.77 -6.09
CA ARG A 133 -26.24 4.19 -6.26
C ARG A 133 -26.43 5.22 -7.36
N LEU A 134 -25.46 6.14 -7.51
CA LEU A 134 -25.42 7.16 -8.56
C LEU A 134 -24.88 6.64 -9.89
N ARG A 135 -24.52 5.35 -9.98
CA ARG A 135 -23.91 4.71 -11.17
C ARG A 135 -22.60 5.35 -11.62
N PHE A 136 -21.86 5.97 -10.70
CA PHE A 136 -20.48 6.43 -10.95
C PHE A 136 -19.47 5.28 -10.87
N ALA A 137 -19.81 4.21 -10.15
CA ALA A 137 -18.98 3.02 -10.02
C ALA A 137 -19.85 1.77 -9.89
N GLU A 138 -19.23 0.61 -10.10
CA GLU A 138 -19.85 -0.69 -9.86
C GLU A 138 -19.00 -1.49 -8.88
N LEU A 139 -19.64 -2.38 -8.11
CA LEU A 139 -18.92 -3.24 -7.17
C LEU A 139 -18.07 -4.25 -7.98
N PRO A 140 -16.79 -4.47 -7.62
CA PRO A 140 -15.92 -5.40 -8.37
C PRO A 140 -16.48 -6.82 -8.44
N ARG A 141 -16.12 -7.55 -9.51
CA ARG A 141 -16.49 -8.96 -9.67
C ARG A 141 -15.99 -9.76 -8.46
N ASN A 142 -16.87 -10.58 -7.88
CA ASN A 142 -16.63 -11.40 -6.69
C ASN A 142 -16.48 -10.63 -5.37
N VAL A 143 -16.82 -9.34 -5.32
CA VAL A 143 -16.89 -8.57 -4.07
C VAL A 143 -18.36 -8.42 -3.65
N ASN A 144 -18.64 -8.57 -2.35
CA ASN A 144 -19.95 -8.28 -1.77
C ASN A 144 -19.88 -7.10 -0.79
N TRP A 145 -21.04 -6.55 -0.43
CA TRP A 145 -21.13 -5.44 0.53
C TRP A 145 -20.53 -5.78 1.91
N GLN A 146 -20.56 -7.04 2.34
CA GLN A 146 -19.95 -7.45 3.61
C GLN A 146 -18.41 -7.36 3.56
N GLN A 147 -17.80 -7.71 2.44
CA GLN A 147 -16.36 -7.56 2.20
C GLN A 147 -15.97 -6.09 2.10
N LEU A 148 -16.82 -5.26 1.48
CA LEU A 148 -16.58 -3.81 1.43
C LEU A 148 -16.65 -3.17 2.83
N ILE A 149 -17.63 -3.54 3.66
CA ILE A 149 -17.70 -3.10 5.07
C ILE A 149 -16.47 -3.59 5.83
N GLY A 150 -16.05 -4.85 5.62
CA GLY A 150 -14.83 -5.40 6.21
C GLY A 150 -13.57 -4.63 5.81
N ALA A 151 -13.45 -4.25 4.54
CA ALA A 151 -12.38 -3.38 4.05
C ALA A 151 -12.47 -1.97 4.68
N GLY A 152 -13.67 -1.44 4.88
CA GLY A 152 -13.90 -0.20 5.63
C GLY A 152 -13.41 -0.27 7.07
N ILE A 153 -13.63 -1.39 7.76
CA ILE A 153 -13.13 -1.64 9.12
C ILE A 153 -11.61 -1.71 9.13
N LEU A 154 -10.99 -2.44 8.21
CA LEU A 154 -9.52 -2.43 8.05
C LEU A 154 -8.97 -1.04 7.69
N GLY A 155 -9.74 -0.22 6.97
CA GLY A 155 -9.43 1.19 6.71
C GLY A 155 -9.37 2.06 7.99
N GLY A 156 -9.90 1.56 9.10
CA GLY A 156 -9.75 2.11 10.45
C GLY A 156 -8.35 1.94 11.06
N ILE A 157 -7.44 1.19 10.42
CA ILE A 157 -6.04 1.08 10.83
C ILE A 157 -5.30 2.35 10.39
N GLY A 158 -5.50 3.42 11.15
CA GLY A 158 -4.90 4.74 10.89
C GLY A 158 -3.47 4.88 11.41
N PHE A 159 -3.04 4.00 12.31
CA PHE A 159 -1.76 3.98 13.03
C PHE A 159 -0.77 5.09 12.63
N THR A 160 0.06 4.90 11.60
CA THR A 160 1.13 5.85 11.28
C THR A 160 0.63 7.20 10.76
N MET A 161 -0.35 7.22 9.85
CA MET A 161 -0.88 8.47 9.29
C MET A 161 -1.68 9.26 10.33
N SER A 162 -2.46 8.58 11.18
CA SER A 162 -3.20 9.22 12.26
C SER A 162 -2.28 9.76 13.35
N LEU A 163 -1.21 9.03 13.72
CA LEU A 163 -0.18 9.55 14.63
C LEU A 163 0.53 10.77 14.04
N PHE A 164 0.84 10.75 12.74
CA PHE A 164 1.44 11.88 12.05
C PHE A 164 0.54 13.13 12.10
N ILE A 165 -0.75 12.96 11.77
CA ILE A 165 -1.72 14.06 11.80
C ILE A 165 -1.95 14.58 13.23
N ALA A 166 -2.00 13.69 14.24
CA ALA A 166 -2.11 14.10 15.64
C ALA A 166 -0.93 14.99 16.07
N ASN A 167 0.31 14.60 15.73
CA ASN A 167 1.50 15.41 16.03
C ASN A 167 1.53 16.77 15.33
N LEU A 168 0.86 16.91 14.17
CA LEU A 168 0.78 18.19 13.46
C LEU A 168 -0.37 19.09 13.94
N GLY A 169 -1.45 18.48 14.43
CA GLY A 169 -2.73 19.17 14.65
C GLY A 169 -3.11 19.41 16.11
N LEU A 170 -2.43 18.77 17.07
CA LEU A 170 -2.78 18.84 18.49
C LEU A 170 -1.67 19.48 19.32
N ALA A 171 -2.08 20.07 20.45
CA ALA A 171 -1.16 20.61 21.45
C ALA A 171 -0.37 19.48 22.13
N PRO A 172 0.86 19.73 22.61
CA PRO A 172 1.70 18.71 23.26
C PRO A 172 1.03 18.00 24.43
N GLU A 173 0.17 18.70 25.18
CA GLU A 173 -0.62 18.16 26.30
C GLU A 173 -1.65 17.10 25.89
N ASP A 174 -2.20 17.18 24.66
CA ASP A 174 -3.25 16.27 24.17
C ASP A 174 -2.69 15.06 23.39
N LEU A 175 -1.40 15.07 23.07
CA LEU A 175 -0.76 14.02 22.28
C LEU A 175 -0.81 12.64 22.95
N PRO A 176 -0.59 12.47 24.26
CA PRO A 176 -0.65 11.15 24.89
C PRO A 176 -1.99 10.46 24.68
N GLU A 177 -3.10 11.17 24.90
CA GLU A 177 -4.47 10.68 24.78
C GLU A 177 -4.83 10.42 23.32
N ALA A 178 -4.43 11.30 22.40
CA ALA A 178 -4.62 11.10 20.96
C ALA A 178 -3.89 9.85 20.46
N LYS A 179 -2.62 9.67 20.85
CA LYS A 179 -1.82 8.51 20.47
C LYS A 179 -2.44 7.23 21.03
N LEU A 180 -2.87 7.24 22.29
CA LEU A 180 -3.58 6.11 22.89
C LEU A 180 -4.87 5.78 22.14
N GLY A 181 -5.66 6.79 21.77
CA GLY A 181 -6.90 6.64 21.01
C GLY A 181 -6.65 6.02 19.63
N VAL A 182 -5.64 6.50 18.90
CA VAL A 182 -5.24 5.96 17.59
C VAL A 182 -4.75 4.52 17.69
N LEU A 183 -3.92 4.21 18.69
CA LEU A 183 -3.42 2.85 18.95
C LEU A 183 -4.57 1.89 19.26
N THR A 184 -5.47 2.30 20.15
CA THR A 184 -6.63 1.50 20.56
C THR A 184 -7.55 1.23 19.38
N ALA A 185 -7.94 2.27 18.64
CA ALA A 185 -8.80 2.13 17.47
C ALA A 185 -8.15 1.28 16.36
N SER A 186 -6.86 1.47 16.09
CA SER A 186 -6.14 0.68 15.07
C SER A 186 -6.07 -0.80 15.45
N THR A 187 -5.85 -1.11 16.73
CA THR A 187 -5.82 -2.48 17.25
C THR A 187 -7.19 -3.12 17.12
N VAL A 188 -8.25 -2.44 17.55
CA VAL A 188 -9.63 -2.93 17.43
C VAL A 188 -10.00 -3.13 15.96
N ALA A 189 -9.68 -2.17 15.08
CA ALA A 189 -9.93 -2.25 13.65
C ALA A 189 -9.22 -3.46 13.00
N ALA A 190 -7.97 -3.73 13.38
CA ALA A 190 -7.23 -4.89 12.89
C ALA A 190 -7.92 -6.20 13.28
N PHE A 191 -8.23 -6.42 14.56
CA PHE A 191 -8.86 -7.66 15.01
C PHE A 191 -10.28 -7.83 14.47
N VAL A 192 -11.12 -6.79 14.58
CA VAL A 192 -12.53 -6.84 14.15
C VAL A 192 -12.60 -6.95 12.63
N GLY A 193 -11.80 -6.19 11.88
CA GLY A 193 -11.79 -6.23 10.41
C GLY A 193 -11.32 -7.58 9.88
N LEU A 194 -10.26 -8.16 10.45
CA LEU A 194 -9.80 -9.51 10.09
C LEU A 194 -10.86 -10.56 10.41
N ALA A 195 -11.43 -10.54 11.61
CA ALA A 195 -12.47 -11.50 12.01
C ALA A 195 -13.74 -11.38 11.15
N TRP A 196 -14.11 -10.16 10.75
CA TRP A 196 -15.25 -9.90 9.87
C TRP A 196 -14.98 -10.44 8.46
N LEU A 197 -13.84 -10.10 7.86
CA LEU A 197 -13.48 -10.54 6.51
C LEU A 197 -13.32 -12.06 6.42
N GLN A 198 -12.75 -12.71 7.43
CA GLN A 198 -12.68 -14.18 7.47
C GLN A 198 -14.08 -14.81 7.40
N ARG A 199 -15.08 -14.23 8.07
CA ARG A 199 -16.47 -14.71 8.01
C ARG A 199 -17.14 -14.36 6.68
N ALA A 200 -16.91 -13.17 6.15
CA ALA A 200 -17.50 -12.70 4.90
C ALA A 200 -16.96 -13.46 3.67
N SER A 201 -15.67 -13.78 3.65
CA SER A 201 -15.01 -14.49 2.54
C SER A 201 -15.29 -16.00 2.54
N ARG A 202 -15.57 -16.62 3.70
CA ARG A 202 -16.02 -18.03 3.77
C ARG A 202 -17.37 -18.27 3.09
N ARG A 203 -18.17 -17.22 2.86
CA ARG A 203 -19.56 -17.36 2.41
C ARG A 203 -19.75 -17.52 0.90
N ARG A 204 -18.73 -17.48 0.03
CA ARG A 204 -18.88 -17.74 -1.42
C ARG A 204 -17.55 -18.04 -2.13
N ILE A 205 -17.27 -19.33 -2.33
CA ILE A 205 -16.62 -19.84 -3.54
C ILE A 205 -17.59 -20.88 -4.11
N THR A 206 -18.73 -20.43 -4.62
CA THR A 206 -19.48 -21.26 -5.58
C THR A 206 -19.02 -20.79 -6.95
N PRO A 207 -18.30 -21.62 -7.72
CA PRO A 207 -18.00 -21.30 -9.11
C PRO A 207 -19.35 -21.10 -9.79
N LYS A 208 -19.56 -19.94 -10.41
CA LYS A 208 -20.63 -19.82 -11.39
C LYS A 208 -20.24 -20.78 -12.51
N SER A 209 -20.98 -21.88 -12.63
CA SER A 209 -20.83 -22.82 -13.74
C SER A 209 -20.79 -22.03 -15.04
N ALA A 210 -19.73 -22.24 -15.82
CA ALA A 210 -19.78 -21.99 -17.24
C ALA A 210 -20.83 -22.95 -17.83
N GLY A 211 -21.79 -22.41 -18.58
CA GLY A 211 -22.95 -23.11 -19.15
C GLY A 211 -24.15 -22.17 -19.05
N GLU A 212 -24.77 -21.71 -20.13
CA GLU A 212 -24.79 -22.12 -21.54
C GLU A 212 -24.88 -20.88 -22.45
#